data_AF-A0A3D5W9F2-F1
#
_entry.id   AF-A0A3D5W9F2-F1
#
_cell.length_a   1.000
_cell.length_b   1.000
_cell.length_c   1.000
_cell.angle_alpha   90.00
_cell.angle_beta   90.00
_cell.angle_gamma   90.00
#
_symmetry.space_group_name_H-M   'P 1'
#
loop_
_entity.id
_entity.type
_entity.pdbx_description
1 polymer ?
#
loop_
_entity_poly.entity_id
_entity_poly.type
_entity_poly.pdbx_seq_one_letter_code
_entity_poly.pdbx_strand_id
1 'polypeptide(L)'
;MCLLFSGAITALADPGPLAQSPILTSAASAPNILIVVDDSGSMGWRRSGQPKKPMQQAQDAAIALLDSLSKVRVGVGSFSRYNFGGELDQPVVDLDANRALIYKAIRSLTPRGGTPLVGTLQHMGRYFVGLGGTVNPGNSASASCTANGQYRGDLTLHPDDAPRAYPLNEVFPSGPNKSRRRSTAPSPICHWCQKNFLILLTDGWGWGNASAPLRNYCPTCYHPLISVAAALNDIDLRPDVDEFDGSESKNNLVTYTIGFHTSQALLKETAKKGGGLYFEADNEAELKAAFAKIGEDILAHT
;
A
#
# COMPACT_ATOMS: atom_id res chain seq x y z
N MET A 1 48.99 -59.57 -24.56
CA MET A 1 50.19 -58.75 -24.80
C MET A 1 49.74 -57.44 -25.47
N CYS A 2 50.39 -56.32 -25.10
CA CYS A 2 50.07 -54.88 -25.33
C CYS A 2 48.98 -54.28 -24.41
N LEU A 3 49.32 -53.61 -23.28
CA LEU A 3 49.98 -52.28 -23.06
C LEU A 3 49.02 -51.10 -23.34
N LEU A 4 48.43 -50.50 -22.29
CA LEU A 4 48.84 -49.29 -21.51
C LEU A 4 48.36 -47.97 -22.13
N PHE A 5 47.53 -47.22 -21.37
CA PHE A 5 47.69 -45.77 -21.18
C PHE A 5 47.11 -45.33 -19.81
N SER A 6 47.91 -44.56 -19.10
CA SER A 6 47.67 -43.95 -17.78
C SER A 6 46.67 -42.80 -17.81
N GLY A 7 46.02 -42.52 -16.68
CA GLY A 7 45.59 -41.15 -16.37
C GLY A 7 44.45 -40.99 -15.36
N ALA A 8 44.77 -40.23 -14.30
CA ALA A 8 43.90 -39.50 -13.37
C ALA A 8 43.09 -40.29 -12.32
N ILE A 9 43.54 -40.15 -11.07
CA ILE A 9 42.68 -40.22 -9.88
C ILE A 9 41.77 -38.99 -9.93
N THR A 10 40.49 -39.19 -10.16
CA THR A 10 39.44 -38.24 -9.75
C THR A 10 38.65 -38.90 -8.64
N ALA A 11 38.69 -38.28 -7.46
CA ALA A 11 37.84 -38.62 -6.34
C ALA A 11 36.37 -38.53 -6.79
N LEU A 12 35.67 -39.67 -6.80
CA LEU A 12 34.22 -39.70 -6.85
C LEU A 12 33.73 -39.21 -5.48
N ALA A 13 33.43 -37.92 -5.37
CA ALA A 13 32.52 -37.44 -4.35
C ALA A 13 31.13 -37.97 -4.74
N ASP A 14 30.65 -38.93 -3.96
CA ASP A 14 29.30 -39.45 -4.09
C ASP A 14 28.31 -38.29 -3.80
N PRO A 15 27.38 -37.94 -4.71
CA PRO A 15 26.35 -36.98 -4.40
C PRO A 15 25.43 -37.62 -3.35
N GLY A 16 25.69 -37.32 -2.08
CA GLY A 16 24.78 -37.67 -0.99
C GLY A 16 23.37 -37.16 -1.33
N PRO A 17 22.31 -37.91 -0.98
CA PRO A 17 20.94 -37.53 -1.32
C PRO A 17 20.64 -36.15 -0.75
N LEU A 18 20.28 -35.22 -1.65
CA LEU A 18 19.78 -33.90 -1.29
C LEU A 18 18.59 -34.05 -0.34
N ALA A 19 18.55 -33.22 0.70
CA ALA A 19 17.58 -33.29 1.78
C ALA A 19 16.13 -33.43 1.26
N GLN A 20 15.52 -34.59 1.53
CA GLN A 20 14.09 -34.82 1.32
C GLN A 20 13.32 -34.43 2.58
N SER A 21 13.22 -33.12 2.82
CA SER A 21 12.23 -32.48 3.70
C SER A 21 11.98 -31.09 3.11
N PRO A 22 10.73 -30.58 3.10
CA PRO A 22 10.45 -29.33 2.41
C PRO A 22 11.12 -28.17 3.14
N ILE A 23 12.16 -27.61 2.50
CA ILE A 23 12.85 -26.37 2.89
C ILE A 23 11.97 -25.12 2.67
N LEU A 24 10.77 -25.29 2.13
CA LEU A 24 9.82 -24.23 1.86
C LEU A 24 8.73 -24.21 2.94
N THR A 25 9.10 -23.90 4.18
CA THR A 25 8.24 -22.94 4.90
C THR A 25 8.46 -21.62 4.17
N SER A 26 7.56 -21.25 3.26
CA SER A 26 7.60 -19.90 2.69
C SER A 26 7.63 -18.94 3.88
N ALA A 27 8.73 -18.22 4.05
CA ALA A 27 8.74 -17.10 4.95
C ALA A 27 7.71 -16.13 4.35
N ALA A 28 6.52 -16.05 4.95
CA ALA A 28 5.49 -15.11 4.50
C ALA A 28 6.13 -13.72 4.48
N SER A 29 6.10 -13.07 3.31
CA SER A 29 6.67 -11.73 3.18
C SER A 29 5.87 -10.77 4.08
N ALA A 30 6.56 -9.99 4.90
CA ALA A 30 5.93 -9.01 5.78
C ALA A 30 4.98 -8.10 4.99
N PRO A 31 3.71 -7.94 5.39
CA PRO A 31 2.74 -7.15 4.66
C PRO A 31 3.13 -5.66 4.67
N ASN A 32 2.70 -4.94 3.63
CA ASN A 32 2.82 -3.49 3.55
C ASN A 32 1.53 -2.84 4.04
N ILE A 33 1.62 -1.90 4.99
CA ILE A 33 0.51 -1.10 5.48
C ILE A 33 0.83 0.38 5.24
N LEU A 34 -0.03 1.06 4.48
CA LEU A 34 0.06 2.52 4.30
C LEU A 34 -1.08 3.20 5.04
N ILE A 35 -0.75 3.94 6.09
CA ILE A 35 -1.72 4.75 6.83
C ILE A 35 -1.79 6.13 6.17
N VAL A 36 -2.97 6.48 5.66
CA VAL A 36 -3.26 7.77 5.05
C VAL A 36 -4.19 8.54 5.96
N VAL A 37 -3.68 9.59 6.58
CA VAL A 37 -4.42 10.42 7.53
C VAL A 37 -4.76 11.75 6.87
N ASP A 38 -6.05 12.07 6.84
CA ASP A 38 -6.54 13.40 6.51
C ASP A 38 -5.87 14.45 7.40
N ASP A 39 -5.13 15.35 6.77
CA ASP A 39 -4.53 16.51 7.40
C ASP A 39 -5.15 17.81 6.89
N SER A 40 -6.41 17.79 6.46
CA SER A 40 -7.14 19.00 6.08
C SER A 40 -7.41 19.93 7.27
N GLY A 41 -7.87 21.15 6.98
CA GLY A 41 -8.12 22.16 8.01
C GLY A 41 -9.16 21.76 9.06
N SER A 42 -10.16 20.93 8.70
CA SER A 42 -11.21 20.45 9.62
C SER A 42 -10.63 19.69 10.82
N MET A 43 -9.54 18.95 10.57
CA MET A 43 -8.84 18.17 11.59
C MET A 43 -8.17 19.02 12.70
N GLY A 44 -8.09 20.35 12.51
CA GLY A 44 -7.46 21.30 13.43
C GLY A 44 -8.40 21.99 14.40
N TRP A 45 -9.72 21.86 14.23
CA TRP A 45 -10.71 22.52 15.07
C TRP A 45 -11.12 21.59 16.21
N ARG A 46 -10.88 22.04 17.45
CA ARG A 46 -11.30 21.27 18.62
C ARG A 46 -12.81 21.22 18.66
N ARG A 47 -13.38 20.01 18.66
CA ARG A 47 -14.82 19.80 18.76
C ARG A 47 -15.30 20.01 20.21
N SER A 48 -16.55 20.44 20.35
CA SER A 48 -17.15 20.65 21.66
C SER A 48 -17.08 19.37 22.51
N GLY A 49 -16.71 19.51 23.78
CA GLY A 49 -16.59 18.38 24.71
C GLY A 49 -15.37 17.47 24.50
N GLN A 50 -14.53 17.70 23.47
CA GLN A 50 -13.35 16.87 23.22
C GLN A 50 -12.07 17.48 23.80
N PRO A 51 -11.21 16.68 24.46
CA PRO A 51 -9.98 17.19 25.09
C PRO A 51 -8.90 17.57 24.07
N LYS A 52 -8.92 16.93 22.90
CA LYS A 52 -7.91 17.06 21.85
C LYS A 52 -8.54 17.42 20.51
N LYS A 53 -7.77 18.04 19.63
CA LYS A 53 -8.16 18.26 18.23
C LYS A 53 -8.25 16.92 17.49
N PRO A 54 -9.11 16.78 16.48
CA PRO A 54 -9.23 15.53 15.71
C PRO A 54 -7.88 14.98 15.21
N MET A 55 -6.98 15.84 14.70
CA MET A 55 -5.64 15.41 14.29
C MET A 55 -4.83 14.76 15.41
N GLN A 56 -4.88 15.30 16.63
CA GLN A 56 -4.13 14.71 17.75
C GLN A 56 -4.69 13.34 18.12
N GLN A 57 -6.02 13.18 18.08
CA GLN A 57 -6.68 11.90 18.31
C GLN A 57 -6.30 10.87 17.23
N ALA A 58 -6.27 11.28 15.96
CA ALA A 58 -5.84 10.43 14.85
C ALA A 58 -4.37 10.01 14.96
N GLN A 59 -3.48 10.93 15.34
CA GLN A 59 -2.07 10.61 15.59
C GLN A 59 -1.90 9.60 16.73
N ASP A 60 -2.61 9.81 17.85
CA ASP A 60 -2.56 8.92 19.01
C ASP A 60 -3.11 7.53 18.68
N ALA A 61 -4.20 7.46 17.92
CA ALA A 61 -4.83 6.20 17.53
C ALA A 61 -4.00 5.43 16.50
N ALA A 62 -3.42 6.12 15.51
CA ALA A 62 -2.52 5.49 14.54
C ALA A 62 -1.26 4.94 15.24
N ILE A 63 -0.67 5.67 16.20
CA ILE A 63 0.47 5.16 16.97
C ILE A 63 0.06 3.94 17.81
N ALA A 64 -1.12 3.96 18.43
CA ALA A 64 -1.61 2.82 19.21
C ALA A 64 -1.80 1.55 18.36
N LEU A 65 -2.22 1.69 17.10
CA LEU A 65 -2.21 0.57 16.14
C LEU A 65 -0.79 0.06 15.91
N LEU A 66 0.16 0.96 15.64
CA LEU A 66 1.52 0.53 15.36
C LEU A 66 2.17 -0.15 16.56
N ASP A 67 1.86 0.29 17.79
CA ASP A 67 2.31 -0.37 19.02
C ASP A 67 1.79 -1.81 19.16
N SER A 68 0.63 -2.16 18.56
CA SER A 68 0.09 -3.52 18.59
C SER A 68 0.57 -4.43 17.45
N LEU A 69 1.21 -3.87 16.43
CA LEU A 69 1.72 -4.62 15.27
C LEU A 69 3.21 -4.92 15.40
N SER A 70 3.66 -6.03 14.83
CA SER A 70 5.07 -6.41 14.66
C SER A 70 5.25 -7.21 13.37
N LYS A 71 6.46 -7.31 12.84
CA LYS A 71 6.76 -8.04 11.57
C LYS A 71 5.94 -7.55 10.35
N VAL A 72 5.63 -6.26 10.34
CA VAL A 72 4.95 -5.59 9.22
C VAL A 72 5.81 -4.44 8.70
N ARG A 73 5.51 -3.98 7.48
CA ARG A 73 6.13 -2.79 6.91
C ARG A 73 5.11 -1.67 6.87
N VAL A 74 5.50 -0.46 7.28
CA VAL A 74 4.57 0.66 7.47
C VAL A 74 5.08 1.92 6.79
N GLY A 75 4.16 2.57 6.07
CA GLY A 75 4.33 3.92 5.53
C GLY A 75 3.25 4.87 6.06
N VAL A 76 3.49 6.16 5.87
CA VAL A 76 2.57 7.24 6.26
C VAL A 76 2.37 8.15 5.06
N GLY A 77 1.12 8.47 4.76
CA GLY A 77 0.74 9.50 3.82
C GLY A 77 -0.30 10.46 4.37
N SER A 78 -0.47 11.58 3.69
CA SER A 78 -1.45 12.61 4.01
C SER A 78 -2.02 13.23 2.73
N PHE A 79 -2.84 14.26 2.86
CA PHE A 79 -3.41 14.98 1.73
C PHE A 79 -2.49 16.12 1.28
N SER A 80 -2.19 16.15 -0.01
CA SER A 80 -1.30 17.16 -0.58
C SER A 80 -2.00 18.48 -0.80
N ARG A 81 -1.22 19.53 -0.49
CA ARG A 81 -1.59 20.93 -0.72
C ARG A 81 -1.32 21.39 -2.15
N TYR A 82 -0.55 20.62 -2.92
CA TYR A 82 0.10 21.13 -4.11
C TYR A 82 -0.38 20.52 -5.43
N ASN A 83 -0.94 19.29 -5.43
CA ASN A 83 -1.25 18.57 -6.68
C ASN A 83 -2.53 17.72 -6.61
N PHE A 84 -3.65 18.26 -6.10
CA PHE A 84 -4.96 17.59 -6.16
C PHE A 84 -4.93 16.09 -5.79
N GLY A 85 -4.15 15.71 -4.77
CA GLY A 85 -3.87 14.31 -4.43
C GLY A 85 -3.10 14.18 -3.12
N GLY A 86 -2.28 13.14 -2.95
CA GLY A 86 -1.65 12.81 -1.66
C GLY A 86 -0.16 13.19 -1.51
N GLU A 87 0.32 13.23 -0.27
CA GLU A 87 1.74 13.24 0.09
C GLU A 87 2.18 11.89 0.67
N LEU A 88 3.42 11.50 0.39
CA LEU A 88 4.09 10.36 0.99
C LEU A 88 5.08 10.89 2.03
N ASP A 89 4.60 11.05 3.25
CA ASP A 89 5.36 11.57 4.39
C ASP A 89 6.49 10.61 4.80
N GLN A 90 6.18 9.32 4.79
CA GLN A 90 7.12 8.25 5.09
C GLN A 90 6.89 7.06 4.15
N PRO A 91 7.86 6.71 3.29
CA PRO A 91 7.81 5.47 2.52
C PRO A 91 7.69 4.24 3.43
N VAL A 92 7.06 3.19 2.91
CA VAL A 92 6.88 1.92 3.59
C VAL A 92 8.24 1.26 3.86
N VAL A 93 8.55 1.09 5.14
CA VAL A 93 9.77 0.47 5.65
C VAL A 93 9.42 -0.53 6.76
N ASP A 94 10.35 -1.41 7.13
CA ASP A 94 10.18 -2.31 8.27
C ASP A 94 9.81 -1.54 9.54
N LEU A 95 8.69 -1.90 10.18
CA LEU A 95 8.17 -1.17 11.34
C LEU A 95 9.11 -1.29 12.54
N ASP A 96 9.55 -2.51 12.86
CA ASP A 96 10.29 -2.79 14.08
C ASP A 96 11.65 -2.10 14.11
N ALA A 97 12.32 -1.99 12.95
CA ALA A 97 13.56 -1.24 12.79
C ALA A 97 13.37 0.29 12.71
N ASN A 98 12.17 0.80 12.43
CA ASN A 98 11.94 2.22 12.08
C ASN A 98 10.84 2.94 12.86
N ARG A 99 10.37 2.40 14.00
CA ARG A 99 9.27 2.99 14.80
C ARG A 99 9.45 4.50 15.06
N ALA A 100 10.63 4.91 15.51
CA ALA A 100 10.90 6.32 15.83
C ALA A 100 10.70 7.26 14.61
N LEU A 101 11.12 6.81 13.43
CA LEU A 101 10.95 7.55 12.17
C LEU A 101 9.48 7.64 11.77
N ILE A 102 8.76 6.52 11.83
CA ILE A 102 7.35 6.45 11.46
C ILE A 102 6.49 7.29 12.44
N TYR A 103 6.75 7.19 13.74
CA TYR A 103 6.01 7.95 14.76
C TYR A 103 6.26 9.44 14.60
N LYS A 104 7.50 9.83 14.27
CA LYS A 104 7.81 11.22 13.93
C LYS A 104 7.03 11.68 12.69
N ALA A 105 6.89 10.86 11.66
CA ALA A 105 6.09 11.19 10.48
C ALA A 105 4.61 11.43 10.85
N ILE A 106 4.00 10.51 11.61
CA ILE A 106 2.62 10.66 12.11
C ILE A 106 2.46 11.95 12.92
N ARG A 107 3.36 12.19 13.89
CA ARG A 107 3.33 13.38 14.76
C ARG A 107 3.58 14.70 14.00
N SER A 108 4.21 14.63 12.83
CA SER A 108 4.50 15.82 12.00
C SER A 108 3.33 16.21 11.10
N LEU A 109 2.29 15.38 10.99
CA LEU A 109 1.07 15.73 10.27
C LEU A 109 0.40 16.94 10.93
N THR A 110 0.02 17.93 10.11
CA THR A 110 -0.53 19.19 10.60
C THR A 110 -1.81 19.55 9.84
N PRO A 111 -2.92 19.89 10.53
CA PRO A 111 -4.19 20.17 9.89
C PRO A 111 -4.12 21.46 9.06
N ARG A 112 -4.01 21.31 7.73
CA ARG A 112 -3.90 22.38 6.74
C ARG A 112 -4.31 21.85 5.36
N GLY A 113 -5.11 22.63 4.63
CA GLY A 113 -5.49 22.32 3.26
C GLY A 113 -6.88 21.72 3.16
N GLY A 114 -7.18 21.10 2.02
CA GLY A 114 -8.47 20.46 1.73
C GLY A 114 -8.38 18.94 1.73
N THR A 115 -9.45 18.31 1.29
CA THR A 115 -9.65 16.84 1.36
C THR A 115 -9.68 16.19 -0.05
N PRO A 116 -8.57 16.18 -0.82
CA PRO A 116 -8.52 15.58 -2.17
C PRO A 116 -8.52 14.05 -2.13
N LEU A 117 -9.61 13.41 -1.66
CA LEU A 117 -9.69 11.95 -1.47
C LEU A 117 -9.38 11.16 -2.74
N VAL A 118 -9.98 11.55 -3.87
CA VAL A 118 -9.86 10.77 -5.13
C VAL A 118 -8.42 10.74 -5.61
N GLY A 119 -7.80 11.92 -5.72
CA GLY A 119 -6.41 12.01 -6.17
C GLY A 119 -5.42 11.45 -5.16
N THR A 120 -5.75 11.47 -3.86
CA THR A 120 -4.90 10.86 -2.82
C THR A 120 -4.87 9.35 -3.01
N LEU A 121 -6.02 8.70 -3.13
CA LEU A 121 -6.08 7.26 -3.32
C LEU A 121 -5.37 6.84 -4.62
N GLN A 122 -5.56 7.58 -5.71
CA GLN A 122 -4.84 7.37 -6.96
C GLN A 122 -3.32 7.53 -6.80
N HIS A 123 -2.86 8.57 -6.10
CA HIS A 123 -1.43 8.77 -5.83
C HIS A 123 -0.84 7.64 -4.97
N MET A 124 -1.57 7.14 -3.99
CA MET A 124 -1.11 6.00 -3.21
C MET A 124 -1.03 4.74 -4.06
N GLY A 125 -2.01 4.48 -4.93
CA GLY A 125 -1.91 3.45 -5.97
C GLY A 125 -0.66 3.59 -6.84
N ARG A 126 -0.38 4.81 -7.35
CA ARG A 126 0.85 5.11 -8.10
C ARG A 126 2.12 4.80 -7.31
N TYR A 127 2.12 5.05 -5.99
CA TYR A 127 3.26 4.72 -5.13
C TYR A 127 3.49 3.21 -5.02
N PHE A 128 2.43 2.40 -4.93
CA PHE A 128 2.56 0.94 -4.93
C PHE A 128 3.12 0.38 -6.25
N VAL A 129 2.92 1.07 -7.38
CA VAL A 129 3.58 0.75 -8.67
C VAL A 129 5.06 1.25 -8.73
N GLY A 130 5.44 2.19 -7.85
CA GLY A 130 6.82 2.70 -7.68
C GLY A 130 7.11 4.02 -8.41
N LEU A 131 7.70 5.02 -7.74
CA LEU A 131 7.78 6.41 -8.22
C LEU A 131 9.11 6.77 -8.91
N GLY A 132 10.09 5.87 -8.88
CA GLY A 132 11.42 6.07 -9.43
C GLY A 132 12.37 4.92 -9.05
N GLY A 133 13.67 5.14 -9.20
CA GLY A 133 14.70 4.13 -8.90
C GLY A 133 15.13 3.29 -10.11
N THR A 134 15.88 2.21 -9.85
CA THR A 134 16.30 1.22 -10.86
C THR A 134 15.07 0.60 -11.53
N VAL A 135 15.01 0.65 -12.86
CA VAL A 135 13.91 0.09 -13.64
C VAL A 135 14.00 -1.44 -13.56
N ASN A 136 12.91 -2.09 -13.16
CA ASN A 136 12.71 -3.54 -13.11
C ASN A 136 13.77 -4.35 -12.35
N PRO A 137 13.52 -4.73 -11.08
CA PRO A 137 14.10 -5.97 -10.57
C PRO A 137 13.02 -6.86 -9.97
N GLY A 138 11.91 -7.04 -10.70
CA GLY A 138 10.90 -8.06 -10.44
C GLY A 138 11.46 -9.30 -9.73
N ASN A 139 10.75 -9.78 -8.70
CA ASN A 139 11.21 -10.87 -7.83
C ASN A 139 12.60 -10.64 -7.22
N SER A 140 12.74 -9.58 -6.42
CA SER A 140 13.99 -9.30 -5.71
C SER A 140 14.30 -10.40 -4.68
N ALA A 141 15.50 -10.97 -4.72
CA ALA A 141 15.99 -11.86 -3.65
C ALA A 141 16.31 -11.11 -2.34
N SER A 142 16.23 -9.77 -2.32
CA SER A 142 16.52 -8.95 -1.15
C SER A 142 15.30 -8.81 -0.24
N ALA A 143 15.44 -9.26 1.01
CA ALA A 143 14.43 -9.08 2.06
C ALA A 143 14.14 -7.59 2.40
N SER A 144 15.03 -6.66 2.03
CA SER A 144 14.86 -5.22 2.33
C SER A 144 14.16 -4.44 1.21
N CYS A 145 13.86 -5.06 0.07
CA CYS A 145 13.11 -4.44 -1.04
C CYS A 145 13.74 -3.15 -1.60
N THR A 146 15.04 -2.95 -1.36
CA THR A 146 15.78 -1.70 -1.63
C THR A 146 16.05 -1.45 -3.12
N ALA A 147 15.89 -2.47 -3.97
CA ALA A 147 16.08 -2.35 -5.42
C ALA A 147 14.77 -2.16 -6.21
N ASN A 148 13.61 -2.26 -5.57
CA ASN A 148 12.35 -2.47 -6.26
C ASN A 148 11.73 -1.17 -6.81
N GLY A 149 12.29 -0.66 -7.90
CA GLY A 149 11.94 0.65 -8.48
C GLY A 149 10.56 0.70 -9.13
N GLN A 150 10.45 1.49 -10.19
CA GLN A 150 9.19 1.74 -10.88
C GLN A 150 8.95 0.70 -11.99
N TYR A 151 7.76 0.10 -12.02
CA TYR A 151 7.23 -0.58 -13.21
C TYR A 151 6.94 0.43 -14.33
N ARG A 152 7.29 0.12 -15.57
CA ARG A 152 7.12 1.03 -16.73
C ARG A 152 6.29 0.45 -17.88
N GLY A 153 5.81 -0.77 -17.74
CA GLY A 153 4.92 -1.38 -18.73
C GLY A 153 3.48 -0.92 -18.60
N ASP A 154 2.62 -1.54 -19.38
CA ASP A 154 1.18 -1.30 -19.36
C ASP A 154 0.54 -2.05 -18.18
N LEU A 155 -0.50 -1.45 -17.60
CA LEU A 155 -1.35 -2.13 -16.63
C LEU A 155 -2.58 -2.70 -17.33
N THR A 156 -2.92 -3.93 -17.01
CA THR A 156 -4.15 -4.57 -17.50
C THR A 156 -5.31 -4.25 -16.55
N LEU A 157 -6.31 -3.52 -17.05
CA LEU A 157 -7.54 -3.19 -16.33
C LEU A 157 -8.71 -4.02 -16.88
N HIS A 158 -9.68 -4.33 -16.01
CA HIS A 158 -10.88 -5.13 -16.31
C HIS A 158 -12.18 -4.37 -16.00
N PRO A 159 -12.46 -3.21 -16.62
CA PRO A 159 -13.59 -2.36 -16.23
C PRO A 159 -14.97 -2.99 -16.44
N ASP A 160 -15.05 -3.98 -17.33
CA ASP A 160 -16.26 -4.72 -17.72
C ASP A 160 -15.95 -6.23 -17.85
N ASP A 161 -15.09 -6.76 -16.99
CA ASP A 161 -14.51 -8.12 -17.05
C ASP A 161 -13.65 -8.41 -18.31
N ALA A 162 -13.59 -7.47 -19.26
CA ALA A 162 -12.74 -7.55 -20.44
C ALA A 162 -11.37 -6.88 -20.19
N PRO A 163 -10.25 -7.60 -20.37
CA PRO A 163 -8.91 -7.05 -20.16
C PRO A 163 -8.56 -5.99 -21.22
N ARG A 164 -8.02 -4.87 -20.76
CA ARG A 164 -7.55 -3.75 -21.60
C ARG A 164 -6.23 -3.26 -21.04
N ALA A 165 -5.19 -3.22 -21.87
CA ALA A 165 -3.89 -2.67 -21.52
C ALA A 165 -3.93 -1.13 -21.60
N TYR A 166 -3.43 -0.46 -20.56
CA TYR A 166 -3.28 0.98 -20.51
C TYR A 166 -1.86 1.36 -20.10
N PRO A 167 -1.23 2.35 -20.77
CA PRO A 167 0.04 2.90 -20.32
C PRO A 167 -0.03 3.38 -18.88
N LEU A 168 1.04 3.14 -18.11
CA LEU A 168 1.08 3.51 -16.69
C LEU A 168 0.77 5.00 -16.45
N ASN A 169 1.23 5.89 -17.33
CA ASN A 169 0.97 7.33 -17.22
C ASN A 169 -0.48 7.73 -17.57
N GLU A 170 -1.26 6.86 -18.22
CA GLU A 170 -2.70 7.06 -18.39
C GLU A 170 -3.47 6.62 -17.16
N VAL A 171 -3.11 5.47 -16.58
CA VAL A 171 -3.75 4.98 -15.35
C VAL A 171 -3.38 5.87 -14.16
N PHE A 172 -2.10 6.18 -14.01
CA PHE A 172 -1.56 6.98 -12.92
C PHE A 172 -0.66 8.12 -13.45
N PRO A 173 -1.25 9.26 -13.89
CA PRO A 173 -0.53 10.36 -14.54
C PRO A 173 0.45 11.11 -13.63
N SER A 174 0.25 11.04 -12.31
CA SER A 174 1.10 11.68 -11.32
C SER A 174 1.22 10.84 -10.07
N GLY A 175 2.33 11.01 -9.34
CA GLY A 175 2.57 10.41 -8.05
C GLY A 175 2.46 11.42 -6.90
N PRO A 176 2.52 10.94 -5.65
CA PRO A 176 2.46 11.79 -4.48
C PRO A 176 3.69 12.68 -4.38
N ASN A 177 3.51 13.81 -3.69
CA ASN A 177 4.63 14.66 -3.29
C ASN A 177 5.26 14.14 -2.00
N LYS A 178 6.48 14.57 -1.71
CA LYS A 178 7.08 14.59 -0.37
C LYS A 178 7.36 16.05 -0.04
N SER A 179 6.50 16.66 0.77
CA SER A 179 6.50 18.11 0.94
C SER A 179 6.38 18.82 -0.41
N ARG A 180 7.26 19.79 -0.72
CA ARG A 180 7.21 20.58 -1.97
C ARG A 180 7.81 19.88 -3.20
N ARG A 181 8.29 18.65 -3.08
CA ARG A 181 8.97 17.93 -4.18
C ARG A 181 8.16 16.70 -4.56
N ARG A 182 8.25 16.28 -5.82
CA ARG A 182 7.72 14.96 -6.22
C ARG A 182 8.48 13.87 -5.45
N SER A 183 7.76 12.88 -4.92
CA SER A 183 8.40 11.72 -4.32
C SER A 183 9.01 10.83 -5.40
N THR A 184 10.17 10.25 -5.11
CA THR A 184 10.89 9.31 -5.99
C THR A 184 11.08 7.95 -5.33
N ALA A 185 10.25 7.63 -4.33
CA ALA A 185 10.36 6.40 -3.57
C ALA A 185 10.14 5.15 -4.46
N PRO A 186 10.91 4.07 -4.23
CA PRO A 186 10.67 2.79 -4.90
C PRO A 186 9.32 2.19 -4.51
N SER A 187 8.84 1.22 -5.28
CA SER A 187 7.65 0.44 -4.93
C SER A 187 7.88 -0.35 -3.64
N PRO A 188 6.89 -0.40 -2.73
CA PRO A 188 6.97 -1.25 -1.55
C PRO A 188 6.72 -2.75 -1.85
N ILE A 189 6.12 -3.10 -3.00
CA ILE A 189 5.74 -4.46 -3.39
C ILE A 189 6.91 -5.18 -4.05
N CYS A 190 7.66 -5.98 -3.30
CA CYS A 190 8.89 -6.62 -3.77
C CYS A 190 8.79 -8.13 -3.96
N HIS A 191 7.76 -8.75 -3.40
CA HIS A 191 7.52 -10.18 -3.45
C HIS A 191 6.06 -10.45 -3.80
N TRP A 192 5.83 -11.45 -4.65
CA TRP A 192 4.51 -11.79 -5.17
C TRP A 192 3.49 -12.22 -4.09
N CYS A 193 3.97 -12.78 -2.97
CA CYS A 193 3.14 -13.19 -1.84
C CYS A 193 2.90 -12.07 -0.82
N GLN A 194 3.43 -10.87 -1.05
CA GLN A 194 3.35 -9.75 -0.12
C GLN A 194 1.97 -9.08 -0.19
N LYS A 195 1.21 -9.14 0.90
CA LYS A 195 -0.07 -8.44 1.01
C LYS A 195 0.11 -6.94 1.22
N ASN A 196 -0.77 -6.13 0.63
CA ASN A 196 -0.71 -4.68 0.69
C ASN A 196 -2.04 -4.10 1.15
N PHE A 197 -1.97 -3.20 2.12
CA PHE A 197 -3.12 -2.59 2.77
C PHE A 197 -2.97 -1.07 2.80
N LEU A 198 -4.07 -0.37 2.59
CA LEU A 198 -4.18 1.08 2.77
C LEU A 198 -5.30 1.38 3.75
N ILE A 199 -5.01 2.20 4.76
CA ILE A 199 -5.99 2.68 5.73
C ILE A 199 -6.21 4.17 5.49
N LEU A 200 -7.41 4.55 5.01
CA LEU A 200 -7.77 5.92 4.68
C LEU A 200 -8.68 6.51 5.77
N LEU A 201 -8.17 7.46 6.55
CA LEU A 201 -8.93 8.18 7.57
C LEU A 201 -9.26 9.59 7.09
N THR A 202 -10.53 10.01 7.21
CA THR A 202 -10.94 11.40 6.96
C THR A 202 -12.06 11.87 7.87
N ASP A 203 -12.08 13.16 8.20
CA ASP A 203 -13.16 13.79 8.99
C ASP A 203 -14.17 14.59 8.17
N GLY A 204 -14.06 14.53 6.84
CA GLY A 204 -14.80 15.40 5.94
C GLY A 204 -15.13 14.78 4.59
N TRP A 205 -15.85 15.57 3.80
CA TRP A 205 -16.23 15.21 2.43
C TRP A 205 -15.10 15.54 1.49
N GLY A 206 -14.55 14.51 0.85
CA GLY A 206 -13.50 14.71 -0.11
C GLY A 206 -14.00 15.10 -1.49
N TRP A 207 -13.05 15.52 -2.32
CA TRP A 207 -13.25 15.91 -3.70
C TRP A 207 -12.07 15.43 -4.56
N GLY A 208 -12.13 15.76 -5.85
CA GLY A 208 -11.10 15.42 -6.82
C GLY A 208 -11.65 14.55 -7.94
N ASN A 209 -10.78 14.23 -8.89
CA ASN A 209 -11.11 13.39 -10.03
C ASN A 209 -9.99 12.35 -10.22
N ALA A 210 -10.33 11.25 -10.87
CA ALA A 210 -9.37 10.23 -11.25
C ALA A 210 -9.01 10.37 -12.73
N SER A 211 -7.94 9.70 -13.14
CA SER A 211 -7.64 9.47 -14.55
C SER A 211 -8.82 8.82 -15.26
N ALA A 212 -8.90 8.97 -16.59
CA ALA A 212 -10.01 8.39 -17.35
C ALA A 212 -10.12 6.87 -17.17
N PRO A 213 -9.02 6.07 -17.21
CA PRO A 213 -9.10 4.63 -16.98
C PRO A 213 -9.64 4.28 -15.60
N LEU A 214 -9.16 4.94 -14.53
CA LEU A 214 -9.59 4.64 -13.17
C LEU A 214 -10.98 5.18 -12.84
N ARG A 215 -11.37 6.35 -13.37
CA ARG A 215 -12.73 6.89 -13.19
C ARG A 215 -13.76 5.95 -13.78
N ASN A 216 -13.49 5.42 -14.97
CA ASN A 216 -14.40 4.58 -15.72
C ASN A 216 -14.26 3.09 -15.37
N TYR A 217 -13.39 2.73 -14.42
CA TYR A 217 -13.10 1.34 -14.08
C TYR A 217 -14.31 0.59 -13.55
N CYS A 218 -15.16 1.23 -12.76
CA CYS A 218 -16.39 0.65 -12.25
C CYS A 218 -17.59 1.45 -12.79
N PRO A 219 -18.20 1.05 -13.91
CA PRO A 219 -19.35 1.77 -14.50
C PRO A 219 -20.56 1.84 -13.57
N THR A 220 -20.72 0.86 -12.67
CA THR A 220 -21.80 0.85 -11.66
C THR A 220 -21.52 1.76 -10.46
N CYS A 221 -20.29 2.28 -10.32
CA CYS A 221 -19.90 3.09 -9.18
C CYS A 221 -20.31 4.56 -9.41
N TYR A 222 -21.05 5.12 -8.46
CA TYR A 222 -21.56 6.50 -8.57
C TYR A 222 -20.51 7.57 -8.28
N HIS A 223 -19.32 7.20 -7.80
CA HIS A 223 -18.26 8.15 -7.43
C HIS A 223 -16.86 7.63 -7.82
N PRO A 224 -15.98 8.49 -8.37
CA PRO A 224 -14.64 8.10 -8.81
C PRO A 224 -13.79 7.45 -7.71
N LEU A 225 -13.93 7.87 -6.45
CA LEU A 225 -13.21 7.26 -5.32
C LEU A 225 -13.46 5.76 -5.22
N ILE A 226 -14.72 5.33 -5.39
CA ILE A 226 -15.13 3.93 -5.35
C ILE A 226 -14.53 3.18 -6.54
N SER A 227 -14.55 3.82 -7.72
CA SER A 227 -13.97 3.27 -8.95
C SER A 227 -12.46 3.04 -8.83
N VAL A 228 -11.74 4.00 -8.25
CA VAL A 228 -10.30 3.87 -7.96
C VAL A 228 -10.05 2.74 -6.96
N ALA A 229 -10.80 2.66 -5.84
CA ALA A 229 -10.63 1.59 -4.87
C ALA A 229 -10.91 0.20 -5.47
N ALA A 230 -11.94 0.07 -6.31
CA ALA A 230 -12.23 -1.14 -7.06
C ALA A 230 -11.04 -1.55 -7.95
N ALA A 231 -10.50 -0.60 -8.72
CA ALA A 231 -9.35 -0.85 -9.57
C ALA A 231 -8.12 -1.29 -8.78
N LEU A 232 -7.78 -0.59 -7.69
CA LEU A 232 -6.60 -0.90 -6.88
C LEU A 232 -6.69 -2.27 -6.19
N ASN A 233 -7.90 -2.73 -5.87
CA ASN A 233 -8.12 -4.07 -5.34
C ASN A 233 -8.16 -5.15 -6.43
N ASP A 234 -8.51 -4.79 -7.67
CA ASP A 234 -8.62 -5.77 -8.74
C ASP A 234 -7.35 -5.97 -9.57
N ILE A 235 -6.69 -4.90 -9.97
CA ILE A 235 -5.58 -5.00 -10.92
C ILE A 235 -4.29 -5.43 -10.24
N ASP A 236 -3.41 -6.07 -11.00
CA ASP A 236 -2.03 -6.26 -10.60
C ASP A 236 -1.24 -4.96 -10.77
N LEU A 237 -0.76 -4.39 -9.66
CA LEU A 237 0.02 -3.15 -9.67
C LEU A 237 1.49 -3.40 -10.03
N ARG A 238 1.94 -4.66 -10.04
CA ARG A 238 3.31 -5.06 -10.38
C ARG A 238 3.34 -6.33 -11.23
N PRO A 239 2.96 -6.23 -12.53
CA PRO A 239 3.05 -7.35 -13.49
C PRO A 239 4.46 -7.86 -13.77
N ASP A 240 5.48 -7.28 -13.13
CA ASP A 240 6.85 -7.78 -13.15
C ASP A 240 7.21 -8.56 -11.87
N VAL A 241 6.27 -8.80 -10.95
CA VAL A 241 6.47 -9.52 -9.69
C VAL A 241 5.55 -10.75 -9.65
N ASP A 242 6.03 -11.83 -10.26
CA ASP A 242 5.29 -13.07 -10.50
C ASP A 242 5.66 -14.19 -9.51
N GLU A 243 4.87 -15.26 -9.51
CA GLU A 243 5.19 -16.48 -8.76
C GLU A 243 6.49 -17.15 -9.28
N PHE A 244 7.02 -18.11 -8.51
CA PHE A 244 8.29 -18.77 -8.86
C PHE A 244 8.24 -19.59 -10.15
N ASP A 245 7.06 -20.08 -10.52
CA ASP A 245 6.83 -20.80 -11.78
C ASP A 245 6.52 -19.85 -12.96
N GLY A 246 6.50 -18.53 -12.70
CA GLY A 246 6.24 -17.49 -13.67
C GLY A 246 4.75 -17.22 -13.93
N SER A 247 3.83 -17.77 -13.14
CA SER A 247 2.43 -17.36 -13.22
C SER A 247 2.21 -15.98 -12.59
N GLU A 248 1.31 -15.19 -13.18
CA GLU A 248 0.97 -13.85 -12.69
C GLU A 248 0.46 -13.91 -11.25
N SER A 249 0.97 -13.01 -10.40
CA SER A 249 0.43 -12.79 -9.05
C SER A 249 -0.35 -11.48 -9.00
N LYS A 250 -1.47 -11.48 -8.28
CA LYS A 250 -2.26 -10.27 -8.08
C LYS A 250 -1.65 -9.39 -6.98
N ASN A 251 -0.71 -8.52 -7.34
CA ASN A 251 -0.12 -7.55 -6.43
C ASN A 251 -1.05 -6.33 -6.26
N ASN A 252 -2.19 -6.53 -5.60
CA ASN A 252 -3.23 -5.53 -5.41
C ASN A 252 -3.11 -4.81 -4.06
N LEU A 253 -4.06 -3.88 -3.80
CA LEU A 253 -4.16 -3.09 -2.58
C LEU A 253 -5.57 -3.19 -1.97
N VAL A 254 -5.66 -3.69 -0.75
CA VAL A 254 -6.90 -3.69 0.04
C VAL A 254 -7.07 -2.34 0.74
N THR A 255 -8.23 -1.71 0.60
CA THR A 255 -8.49 -0.37 1.14
C THR A 255 -9.52 -0.39 2.27
N TYR A 256 -9.08 -0.02 3.47
CA TYR A 256 -9.94 0.29 4.62
C TYR A 256 -10.25 1.78 4.66
N THR A 257 -11.43 2.14 5.16
CA THR A 257 -11.80 3.54 5.36
C THR A 257 -12.29 3.78 6.78
N ILE A 258 -11.94 4.94 7.34
CA ILE A 258 -12.45 5.41 8.62
C ILE A 258 -13.08 6.78 8.42
N GLY A 259 -14.39 6.86 8.70
CA GLY A 259 -15.11 8.13 8.81
C GLY A 259 -14.99 8.67 10.22
N PHE A 260 -14.13 9.68 10.42
CA PHE A 260 -13.92 10.27 11.73
C PHE A 260 -14.86 11.46 11.94
N HIS A 261 -15.81 11.31 12.85
CA HIS A 261 -16.92 12.24 13.06
C HIS A 261 -17.77 12.53 11.82
N THR A 262 -17.85 11.54 10.94
CA THR A 262 -18.60 11.61 9.70
C THR A 262 -19.08 10.21 9.34
N SER A 263 -20.34 10.10 8.94
CA SER A 263 -20.92 8.87 8.41
C SER A 263 -21.17 9.08 6.92
N GLN A 264 -20.46 8.33 6.07
CA GLN A 264 -20.50 8.54 4.61
C GLN A 264 -20.72 7.21 3.88
N ALA A 265 -21.84 7.10 3.15
CA ALA A 265 -22.07 6.01 2.21
C ALA A 265 -20.92 5.87 1.20
N LEU A 266 -20.31 7.00 0.83
CA LEU A 266 -19.13 7.03 -0.04
C LEU A 266 -17.96 6.22 0.53
N LEU A 267 -17.58 6.43 1.79
CA LEU A 267 -16.47 5.73 2.41
C LEU A 267 -16.78 4.24 2.61
N LYS A 268 -18.03 3.92 2.96
CA LYS A 268 -18.52 2.56 3.09
C LYS A 268 -18.40 1.78 1.77
N GLU A 269 -18.92 2.32 0.68
CA GLU A 269 -18.84 1.66 -0.63
C GLU A 269 -17.39 1.64 -1.17
N THR A 270 -16.58 2.65 -0.84
CA THR A 270 -15.14 2.67 -1.17
C THR A 270 -14.42 1.50 -0.52
N ALA A 271 -14.59 1.27 0.79
CA ALA A 271 -13.97 0.14 1.47
C ALA A 271 -14.48 -1.20 0.90
N LYS A 272 -15.80 -1.33 0.71
CA LYS A 272 -16.42 -2.55 0.15
C LYS A 272 -15.85 -2.91 -1.22
N LYS A 273 -15.74 -1.95 -2.14
CA LYS A 273 -15.17 -2.18 -3.47
C LYS A 273 -13.64 -2.34 -3.43
N GLY A 274 -12.99 -1.67 -2.50
CA GLY A 274 -11.57 -1.83 -2.20
C GLY A 274 -11.21 -3.11 -1.43
N GLY A 275 -12.17 -3.99 -1.15
CA GLY A 275 -11.94 -5.27 -0.47
C GLY A 275 -11.73 -5.18 1.05
N GLY A 276 -11.85 -4.00 1.65
CA GLY A 276 -11.65 -3.77 3.07
C GLY A 276 -12.94 -3.46 3.83
N LEU A 277 -12.76 -3.00 5.07
CA LEU A 277 -13.83 -2.65 6.00
C LEU A 277 -13.92 -1.13 6.21
N TYR A 278 -15.13 -0.67 6.51
CA TYR A 278 -15.43 0.71 6.89
C TYR A 278 -15.76 0.79 8.38
N PHE A 279 -15.17 1.78 9.05
CA PHE A 279 -15.44 2.07 10.45
C PHE A 279 -15.79 3.54 10.65
N GLU A 280 -16.57 3.78 11.69
CA GLU A 280 -16.92 5.11 12.17
C GLU A 280 -16.31 5.30 13.56
N ALA A 281 -15.93 6.52 13.86
CA ALA A 281 -15.46 6.91 15.19
C ALA A 281 -15.80 8.36 15.45
N ASP A 282 -16.23 8.69 16.66
CA ASP A 282 -16.57 10.05 17.09
C ASP A 282 -15.62 10.58 18.18
N ASN A 283 -14.61 9.82 18.57
CA ASN A 283 -13.58 10.22 19.53
C ASN A 283 -12.35 9.32 19.45
N GLU A 284 -11.30 9.65 20.20
CA GLU A 284 -10.02 8.92 20.23
C GLU A 284 -10.17 7.45 20.63
N ALA A 285 -11.07 7.14 21.58
CA ALA A 285 -11.24 5.77 22.06
C ALA A 285 -11.88 4.89 20.97
N GLU A 286 -12.92 5.39 20.32
CA GLU A 286 -13.54 4.72 19.17
C GLU A 286 -12.58 4.61 17.99
N LEU A 287 -11.76 5.64 17.76
CA LEU A 287 -10.77 5.61 16.70
C LEU A 287 -9.69 4.55 16.94
N LYS A 288 -9.22 4.41 18.19
CA LYS A 288 -8.33 3.30 18.59
C LYS A 288 -9.00 1.95 18.39
N ALA A 289 -10.28 1.81 18.73
CA ALA A 289 -11.03 0.58 18.52
C ALA A 289 -11.21 0.24 17.03
N ALA A 290 -11.47 1.24 16.18
CA ALA A 290 -11.55 1.07 14.74
C ALA A 290 -10.22 0.59 14.15
N PHE A 291 -9.11 1.25 14.49
CA PHE A 291 -7.79 0.81 14.05
C PHE A 291 -7.43 -0.57 14.57
N ALA A 292 -7.75 -0.92 15.82
CA ALA A 292 -7.50 -2.26 16.36
C ALA A 292 -8.21 -3.35 15.54
N LYS A 293 -9.49 -3.15 15.19
CA LYS A 293 -10.25 -4.08 14.32
C LYS A 293 -9.66 -4.19 12.92
N ILE A 294 -9.16 -3.08 12.36
CA ILE A 294 -8.44 -3.13 11.08
C ILE A 294 -7.15 -3.95 11.22
N GLY A 295 -6.40 -3.77 12.33
CA GLY A 295 -5.22 -4.58 12.62
C GLY A 295 -5.52 -6.07 12.71
N GLU A 296 -6.60 -6.45 13.40
CA GLU A 296 -7.08 -7.84 13.48
C GLU A 296 -7.42 -8.41 12.10
N ASP A 297 -8.15 -7.66 11.27
CA ASP A 297 -8.51 -8.09 9.92
C ASP A 297 -7.28 -8.21 9.00
N ILE A 298 -6.33 -7.27 9.07
CA ILE A 298 -5.06 -7.34 8.34
C ILE A 298 -4.30 -8.61 8.72
N LEU A 299 -4.17 -8.91 10.01
CA LEU A 299 -3.45 -10.10 10.49
C LEU A 299 -4.14 -11.40 10.08
N ALA A 300 -5.46 -11.40 9.88
CA ALA A 300 -6.18 -12.55 9.37
C ALA A 300 -5.91 -12.85 7.88
N HIS A 301 -5.37 -11.87 7.12
CA HIS A 301 -5.03 -12.00 5.70
C HIS A 301 -3.55 -12.34 5.45
N THR A 302 -2.72 -12.42 6.50
CA THR A 302 -1.25 -12.55 6.43
C THR A 302 -0.78 -13.84 7.07
#